data_AF-A0A1W9VPR4-F1
#
_entry.id   AF-A0A1W9VPR4-F1
#
_cell.length_a   1.000
_cell.length_b   1.000
_cell.length_c   1.000
_cell.angle_alpha   90.00
_cell.angle_beta   90.00
_cell.angle_gamma   90.00
#
_symmetry.space_group_name_H-M   'P 1'
#
loop_
_entity.id
_entity.type
_entity.pdbx_description
1 polymer ?
#
loop_
_entity_poly.entity_id
_entity_poly.type
_entity_poly.pdbx_seq_one_letter_code
_entity_poly.pdbx_strand_id
1 'polypeptide(L)'
;MNNAKESLDFIKSIVEDNRKVSLSSGMPSIIWGVFVIIALVATYIGATNSIQSGWYYMIAWTASCFTAWVIMFITERKKCREEVSTYSQKLLGLVWMSHGMMMMMLSLVGSVSGTINPFAISPLMGTVLGSAYFINGVLNDYQWLRIVGITWWVTSAMLFLLVRTPIGGANILLYFAGLMIFLQILPGIKLEMLWRDASRESNL
;
A
#
# COMPACT_ATOMS: atom_id res chain seq x y z
N MET A 1 30.03 28.13 -19.78
CA MET A 1 29.10 28.91 -18.94
C MET A 1 27.67 28.35 -18.92
N ASN A 2 27.21 27.59 -19.93
CA ASN A 2 25.87 26.96 -19.92
C ASN A 2 25.66 25.90 -18.82
N ASN A 3 26.63 25.01 -18.57
CA ASN A 3 26.48 23.94 -17.56
C ASN A 3 26.19 24.44 -16.13
N ALA A 4 26.74 25.59 -15.75
CA ALA A 4 26.54 26.15 -14.41
C ALA A 4 25.12 26.71 -14.23
N LYS A 5 24.55 27.32 -15.30
CA LYS A 5 23.16 27.77 -15.32
C LYS A 5 22.18 26.59 -15.36
N GLU A 6 22.44 25.59 -16.19
CA GLU A 6 21.61 24.37 -16.22
C GLU A 6 21.61 23.63 -14.89
N SER A 7 22.77 23.50 -14.24
CA SER A 7 22.85 22.87 -12.91
C SER A 7 22.11 23.69 -11.85
N LEU A 8 22.19 25.02 -11.90
CA LEU A 8 21.46 25.90 -10.99
C LEU A 8 19.95 25.85 -11.23
N ASP A 9 19.51 25.90 -12.48
CA ASP A 9 18.08 25.81 -12.83
C ASP A 9 17.52 24.42 -12.50
N PHE A 10 18.32 23.35 -12.65
CA PHE A 10 17.97 22.00 -12.22
C PHE A 10 17.90 21.87 -10.69
N ILE A 11 18.87 22.43 -9.95
CA ILE A 11 18.82 22.45 -8.47
C ILE A 11 17.61 23.26 -8.01
N LYS A 12 17.33 24.39 -8.67
CA LYS A 12 16.22 25.27 -8.33
C LYS A 12 14.87 24.62 -8.65
N SER A 13 14.76 23.89 -9.76
CA SER A 13 13.57 23.11 -10.08
C SER A 13 13.38 21.95 -9.10
N ILE A 14 14.44 21.28 -8.64
CA ILE A 14 14.35 20.28 -7.56
C ILE A 14 13.89 20.93 -6.24
N VAL A 15 14.42 22.11 -5.88
CA VAL A 15 14.05 22.81 -4.65
C VAL A 15 12.60 23.35 -4.72
N GLU A 16 12.17 23.86 -5.88
CA GLU A 16 10.80 24.34 -6.11
C GLU A 16 9.78 23.19 -6.27
N ASP A 17 10.16 22.07 -6.89
CA ASP A 17 9.33 20.85 -6.95
C ASP A 17 9.18 20.21 -5.56
N ASN A 18 10.17 20.31 -4.68
CA ASN A 18 10.03 19.93 -3.27
C ASN A 18 9.06 20.87 -2.51
N ARG A 19 8.92 22.14 -2.94
CA ARG A 19 8.04 23.12 -2.28
C ARG A 19 6.59 23.01 -2.71
N LYS A 20 6.31 22.48 -3.91
CA LYS A 20 4.95 22.12 -4.34
C LYS A 20 4.61 20.74 -3.82
N VAL A 21 4.04 20.73 -2.62
CA VAL A 21 3.39 19.60 -1.96
C VAL A 21 2.73 18.68 -2.98
N SER A 22 3.39 17.55 -3.22
CA SER A 22 2.95 16.45 -4.08
C SER A 22 1.88 15.66 -3.33
N LEU A 23 0.69 16.23 -3.15
CA LEU A 23 -0.43 15.48 -2.60
C LEU A 23 -0.85 14.45 -3.65
N SER A 24 -0.42 13.20 -3.46
CA SER A 24 -1.03 12.08 -4.15
C SER A 24 -2.33 11.74 -3.44
N SER A 25 -3.41 11.57 -4.19
CA SER A 25 -4.69 11.14 -3.63
C SER A 25 -4.58 9.86 -2.80
N GLY A 26 -5.29 9.80 -1.68
CA GLY A 26 -5.32 8.65 -0.79
C GLY A 26 -6.29 7.54 -1.22
N MET A 27 -7.19 7.83 -2.17
CA MET A 27 -8.17 6.86 -2.69
C MET A 27 -7.61 5.49 -3.09
N PRO A 28 -6.45 5.39 -3.79
CA PRO A 28 -5.82 4.11 -4.09
C PRO A 28 -5.61 3.23 -2.86
N SER A 29 -5.13 3.81 -1.76
CA SER A 29 -4.87 3.08 -0.50
C SER A 29 -6.15 2.59 0.16
N ILE A 30 -7.22 3.40 0.11
CA ILE A 30 -8.54 3.07 0.69
C ILE A 30 -9.17 1.90 -0.07
N ILE A 31 -9.23 2.01 -1.40
CA ILE A 31 -9.83 0.97 -2.26
C ILE A 31 -9.11 -0.36 -2.03
N TRP A 32 -7.77 -0.37 -2.13
CA TRP A 32 -6.99 -1.58 -1.89
C TRP A 32 -7.18 -2.14 -0.48
N GLY A 33 -7.22 -1.28 0.54
CA GLY A 33 -7.42 -1.72 1.92
C GLY A 33 -8.74 -2.46 2.10
N VAL A 34 -9.85 -1.93 1.56
CA VAL A 34 -11.18 -2.55 1.66
C VAL A 34 -11.22 -3.91 0.95
N PHE A 35 -10.70 -4.01 -0.27
CA PHE A 35 -10.69 -5.28 -1.00
C PHE A 35 -9.81 -6.33 -0.34
N VAL A 36 -8.66 -5.94 0.21
CA VAL A 36 -7.79 -6.87 0.94
C VAL A 36 -8.45 -7.34 2.23
N ILE A 37 -9.17 -6.48 2.96
CA ILE A 37 -9.95 -6.90 4.15
C ILE A 37 -11.02 -7.93 3.77
N ILE A 38 -11.77 -7.69 2.69
CA ILE A 38 -12.79 -8.64 2.20
C ILE A 38 -12.14 -9.98 1.87
N ALA A 39 -11.00 -9.98 1.17
CA ALA A 39 -10.26 -11.19 0.83
C ALA A 39 -9.76 -11.94 2.08
N LEU A 40 -9.25 -11.22 3.09
CA LEU A 40 -8.76 -11.80 4.34
C LEU A 40 -9.89 -12.43 5.15
N VAL A 41 -11.04 -11.76 5.25
CA VAL A 41 -12.23 -12.29 5.95
C VAL A 41 -12.76 -13.53 5.23
N ALA A 42 -12.86 -13.50 3.89
CA ALA A 42 -13.26 -14.67 3.11
C ALA A 42 -12.29 -15.84 3.31
N THR A 43 -10.98 -15.57 3.29
CA THR A 43 -9.93 -16.56 3.55
C THR A 43 -10.05 -17.15 4.97
N TYR A 44 -10.34 -16.32 5.97
CA TYR A 44 -10.56 -16.77 7.34
C TYR A 44 -11.76 -17.71 7.45
N ILE A 45 -12.91 -17.35 6.85
CA ILE A 45 -14.13 -18.17 6.85
C ILE A 45 -13.89 -19.53 6.15
N GLY A 46 -13.15 -19.52 5.03
CA GLY A 46 -12.77 -20.76 4.34
C GLY A 46 -11.87 -21.65 5.20
N ALA A 47 -10.93 -21.05 5.94
CA ALA A 47 -10.02 -21.76 6.82
C ALA A 47 -10.73 -22.38 8.03
N THR A 48 -11.74 -21.71 8.60
CA THR A 48 -12.50 -22.21 9.75
C THR A 48 -13.53 -23.27 9.41
N ASN A 49 -14.08 -23.27 8.19
CA ASN A 49 -15.10 -24.23 7.74
C ASN A 49 -14.50 -25.50 7.10
N SER A 50 -13.19 -25.73 7.25
CA SER A 50 -12.47 -26.87 6.64
C SER A 50 -12.61 -26.96 5.12
N ILE A 51 -12.96 -25.85 4.46
CA ILE A 51 -12.94 -25.72 2.99
C ILE A 51 -11.48 -25.45 2.61
N GLN A 52 -10.63 -26.46 2.80
CA GLN A 52 -9.21 -26.44 2.42
C GLN A 52 -9.01 -26.74 0.92
N SER A 53 -9.95 -26.35 0.08
CA SER A 53 -9.75 -26.44 -1.37
C SER A 53 -8.92 -25.24 -1.80
N GLY A 54 -7.69 -25.47 -2.26
CA GLY A 54 -6.78 -24.42 -2.78
C GLY A 54 -7.45 -23.52 -3.83
N TRP A 55 -8.44 -24.05 -4.54
CA TRP A 55 -9.28 -23.33 -5.50
C TRP A 55 -10.10 -22.19 -4.88
N TYR A 56 -10.66 -22.38 -3.67
CA TYR A 56 -11.45 -21.36 -2.99
C TYR A 56 -10.60 -20.13 -2.67
N TYR A 57 -9.41 -20.35 -2.10
CA TYR A 57 -8.47 -19.27 -1.79
C TYR A 57 -8.00 -18.57 -3.05
N MET A 58 -7.64 -19.30 -4.10
CA MET A 58 -7.24 -18.69 -5.37
C MET A 58 -8.36 -17.83 -5.97
N ILE A 59 -9.61 -18.30 -5.98
CA ILE A 59 -10.75 -17.53 -6.51
C ILE A 59 -11.01 -16.28 -5.66
N ALA A 60 -11.01 -16.39 -4.33
CA ALA A 60 -11.25 -15.25 -3.44
C ALA A 60 -10.21 -14.14 -3.64
N TRP A 61 -8.93 -14.51 -3.73
CA TRP A 61 -7.83 -13.57 -3.93
C TRP A 61 -7.79 -13.02 -5.35
N THR A 62 -7.96 -13.85 -6.39
CA THR A 62 -7.97 -13.37 -7.78
C THR A 62 -9.16 -12.47 -8.07
N ALA A 63 -10.36 -12.80 -7.58
CA ALA A 63 -11.54 -11.94 -7.71
C ALA A 63 -11.34 -10.60 -7.01
N SER A 64 -10.77 -10.59 -5.80
CA SER A 64 -10.51 -9.35 -5.05
C SER A 64 -9.43 -8.48 -5.70
N CYS A 65 -8.33 -9.08 -6.16
CA CYS A 65 -7.28 -8.35 -6.88
C CYS A 65 -7.77 -7.82 -8.23
N PHE A 66 -8.53 -8.62 -8.98
CA PHE A 66 -9.07 -8.21 -10.27
C PHE A 66 -10.07 -7.06 -10.13
N THR A 67 -10.99 -7.15 -9.17
CA THR A 67 -11.96 -6.07 -8.90
C THR A 67 -11.29 -4.79 -8.43
N ALA A 68 -10.30 -4.87 -7.54
CA ALA A 68 -9.50 -3.71 -7.12
C ALA A 68 -8.79 -3.05 -8.31
N TRP A 69 -8.21 -3.85 -9.21
CA TRP A 69 -7.49 -3.36 -10.38
C TRP A 69 -8.43 -2.68 -11.40
N VAL A 70 -9.62 -3.26 -11.64
CA VAL A 70 -10.64 -2.67 -12.51
C VAL A 70 -11.11 -1.32 -11.96
N ILE A 71 -11.39 -1.23 -10.66
CA ILE A 71 -11.83 0.03 -10.03
C ILE A 71 -10.73 1.08 -10.08
N MET A 72 -9.47 0.70 -9.81
CA MET A 72 -8.32 1.59 -9.98
C MET A 72 -8.23 2.11 -11.41
N PHE A 73 -8.28 1.22 -12.41
CA PHE A 73 -8.15 1.61 -13.80
C PHE A 73 -9.24 2.60 -14.24
N ILE A 74 -10.47 2.40 -13.77
CA ILE A 74 -11.58 3.34 -14.02
C ILE A 74 -11.34 4.69 -13.31
N THR A 75 -10.82 4.67 -12.09
CA THR A 75 -10.56 5.87 -11.27
C THR A 75 -9.41 6.69 -11.86
N GLU A 76 -8.32 6.04 -12.26
CA GLU A 76 -7.14 6.70 -12.84
C GLU A 76 -7.45 7.30 -14.21
N ARG A 77 -8.27 6.63 -15.03
CA ARG A 77 -8.73 7.18 -16.31
C ARG A 77 -9.52 8.48 -16.16
N LYS A 78 -10.17 8.70 -15.02
CA LYS A 78 -10.87 9.95 -14.72
C LYS A 78 -9.93 11.06 -14.25
N LYS A 79 -8.77 10.72 -13.67
CA LYS A 79 -7.77 11.66 -13.14
C LYS A 79 -6.71 12.11 -14.16
N CYS A 80 -6.39 11.27 -15.15
CA CYS A 80 -5.36 11.57 -16.17
C CYS A 80 -5.66 12.78 -17.09
N ARG A 81 -6.73 13.55 -16.85
CA ARG A 81 -7.05 14.74 -17.64
C ARG A 81 -6.43 16.04 -17.14
N GLU A 82 -5.92 16.12 -15.90
CA GLU A 82 -5.63 17.44 -15.29
C GLU A 82 -4.32 17.63 -14.51
N GLU A 83 -3.53 16.59 -14.17
CA GLU A 83 -2.34 16.77 -13.30
C GLU A 83 -0.99 16.52 -14.00
N VAL A 84 -0.08 17.50 -13.91
CA VAL A 84 1.34 17.34 -14.24
C VAL A 84 2.00 16.55 -13.11
N SER A 85 2.39 15.31 -13.38
CA SER A 85 3.03 14.45 -12.37
C SER A 85 4.36 15.04 -11.90
N THR A 86 4.50 15.34 -10.61
CA THR A 86 5.77 15.81 -10.03
C THR A 86 6.80 14.68 -9.95
N TYR A 87 8.09 15.02 -9.78
CA TYR A 87 9.16 14.03 -9.61
C TYR A 87 8.89 13.09 -8.43
N SER A 88 8.42 13.62 -7.29
CA SER A 88 8.05 12.84 -6.11
C SER A 88 6.90 11.86 -6.37
N GLN A 89 5.88 12.23 -7.16
CA GLN A 89 4.80 11.32 -7.56
C GLN A 89 5.30 10.17 -8.44
N LYS A 90 6.23 10.44 -9.36
CA LYS A 90 6.85 9.40 -10.19
C LYS A 90 7.65 8.42 -9.33
N LEU A 91 8.45 8.92 -8.39
CA LEU A 91 9.19 8.09 -7.44
C LEU A 91 8.25 7.25 -6.58
N LEU A 92 7.16 7.82 -6.06
CA LEU A 92 6.14 7.08 -5.32
C LEU A 92 5.52 5.99 -6.17
N GLY A 93 5.17 6.26 -7.42
CA GLY A 93 4.65 5.26 -8.35
C GLY A 93 5.63 4.10 -8.57
N LEU A 94 6.91 4.39 -8.74
CA LEU A 94 7.96 3.36 -8.86
C LEU A 94 8.14 2.54 -7.58
N VAL A 95 8.08 3.20 -6.41
CA VAL A 95 8.11 2.53 -5.10
C VAL A 95 6.93 1.57 -5.01
N TRP A 96 5.70 2.02 -5.24
CA TRP A 96 4.51 1.17 -5.21
C TRP A 96 4.57 0.02 -6.23
N MET A 97 5.09 0.26 -7.43
CA MET A 97 5.28 -0.77 -8.44
C MET A 97 6.29 -1.85 -7.98
N SER A 98 7.44 -1.44 -7.45
CA SER A 98 8.45 -2.34 -6.91
C SER A 98 7.91 -3.17 -5.75
N HIS A 99 7.19 -2.53 -4.82
CA HIS A 99 6.57 -3.21 -3.68
C HIS A 99 5.48 -4.18 -4.14
N GLY A 100 4.66 -3.81 -5.12
CA GLY A 100 3.66 -4.71 -5.73
C GLY A 100 4.29 -5.93 -6.38
N MET A 101 5.39 -5.76 -7.11
CA MET A 101 6.15 -6.87 -7.69
C MET A 101 6.72 -7.79 -6.60
N MET A 102 7.28 -7.21 -5.53
CA MET A 102 7.80 -7.97 -4.39
C MET A 102 6.70 -8.78 -3.70
N MET A 103 5.52 -8.19 -3.47
CA MET A 103 4.36 -8.90 -2.91
C MET A 103 3.91 -10.05 -3.82
N MET A 104 3.88 -9.84 -5.13
CA MET A 104 3.50 -10.88 -6.09
C MET A 104 4.51 -12.04 -6.08
N MET A 105 5.81 -11.75 -6.02
CA MET A 105 6.84 -12.79 -5.91
C MET A 105 6.74 -13.55 -4.58
N LEU A 106 6.61 -12.85 -3.45
CA LEU A 106 6.48 -13.48 -2.14
C LEU A 106 5.22 -14.36 -2.05
N SER A 107 4.10 -13.91 -2.62
CA SER A 107 2.85 -14.66 -2.61
C SER A 107 2.89 -15.86 -3.55
N LEU A 108 3.27 -15.69 -4.82
CA LEU A 108 3.25 -16.77 -5.81
C LEU A 108 4.41 -17.74 -5.61
N VAL A 109 5.65 -17.25 -5.57
CA VAL A 109 6.85 -18.09 -5.45
C VAL A 109 6.92 -18.70 -4.06
N GLY A 110 6.61 -17.92 -3.02
CA GLY A 110 6.59 -18.40 -1.64
C GLY A 110 5.57 -19.52 -1.41
N SER A 111 4.37 -19.39 -1.99
CA SER A 111 3.33 -20.43 -1.89
C SER A 111 3.65 -21.65 -2.74
N VAL A 112 4.09 -21.49 -3.99
CA VAL A 112 4.38 -22.61 -4.90
C VAL A 112 5.59 -23.43 -4.44
N SER A 113 6.62 -22.78 -3.89
CA SER A 113 7.80 -23.47 -3.36
C SER A 113 7.56 -24.20 -2.04
N GLY A 114 6.44 -23.92 -1.35
CA GLY A 114 6.18 -24.43 0.01
C GLY A 114 7.14 -23.91 1.08
N THR A 115 8.05 -23.00 0.73
CA THR A 115 9.09 -22.46 1.64
C THR A 115 8.49 -21.56 2.71
N ILE A 116 7.38 -20.89 2.39
CA ILE A 116 6.73 -19.93 3.27
C ILE A 116 5.39 -20.49 3.73
N ASN A 117 5.18 -20.50 5.04
CA ASN A 117 3.88 -20.83 5.62
C ASN A 117 2.83 -19.83 5.08
N PRO A 118 1.68 -20.29 4.53
CA PRO A 118 0.64 -19.40 4.00
C PRO A 118 0.20 -18.29 4.97
N PHE A 119 0.20 -18.56 6.27
CA PHE A 119 -0.16 -17.57 7.31
C PHE A 119 0.95 -16.54 7.57
N ALA A 120 2.20 -16.83 7.21
CA ALA A 120 3.32 -15.88 7.30
C ALA A 120 3.34 -14.86 6.15
N ILE A 121 2.51 -15.05 5.11
CA ILE A 121 2.41 -14.10 4.00
C ILE A 121 1.86 -12.75 4.48
N SER A 122 0.86 -12.75 5.35
CA SER A 122 0.29 -11.50 5.89
C SER A 122 1.32 -10.62 6.62
N PRO A 123 2.08 -11.11 7.62
CA PRO A 123 3.13 -10.29 8.23
C PRO A 123 4.24 -9.91 7.24
N LEU A 124 4.62 -10.76 6.28
CA LEU A 124 5.55 -10.38 5.22
C LEU A 124 5.05 -9.16 4.43
N MET A 125 3.77 -9.17 4.00
CA MET A 125 3.18 -8.01 3.33
C MET A 125 3.18 -6.78 4.23
N GLY A 126 2.95 -6.94 5.53
CA GLY A 126 3.08 -5.84 6.50
C GLY A 126 4.47 -5.20 6.52
N THR A 127 5.55 -5.97 6.35
CA THR A 127 6.91 -5.40 6.27
C THR A 127 7.11 -4.54 5.03
N VAL A 128 6.61 -5.02 3.89
CA VAL A 128 6.65 -4.33 2.59
C VAL A 128 5.78 -3.07 2.64
N LEU A 129 4.58 -3.13 3.23
CA LEU A 129 3.75 -1.93 3.43
C LEU A 129 4.43 -0.90 4.33
N GLY A 130 5.11 -1.35 5.39
CA GLY A 130 5.87 -0.49 6.29
C GLY A 130 6.91 0.36 5.57
N SER A 131 7.70 -0.25 4.65
CA SER A 131 8.67 0.51 3.85
C SER A 131 8.01 1.47 2.87
N ALA A 132 6.92 1.06 2.21
CA ALA A 132 6.18 1.93 1.28
C ALA A 132 5.63 3.18 1.99
N TYR A 133 4.98 3.02 3.15
CA TYR A 133 4.45 4.14 3.94
C TYR A 133 5.55 5.01 4.55
N PHE A 134 6.66 4.42 4.99
CA PHE A 134 7.79 5.17 5.51
C PHE A 134 8.43 6.05 4.43
N ILE A 135 8.72 5.49 3.25
CA ILE A 135 9.26 6.23 2.10
C ILE A 135 8.27 7.34 1.70
N ASN A 136 6.98 7.05 1.68
CA ASN A 136 5.94 8.04 1.40
C ASN A 136 5.96 9.21 2.41
N GLY A 137 6.12 8.92 3.70
CA GLY A 137 6.29 9.94 4.73
C GLY A 137 7.61 10.70 4.64
N VAL A 138 8.67 10.12 4.09
CA VAL A 138 9.94 10.82 3.83
C VAL A 138 9.80 11.76 2.63
N LEU A 139 9.28 11.27 1.50
CA LEU A 139 9.14 12.02 0.25
C LEU A 139 8.17 13.21 0.36
N ASN A 140 7.11 13.08 1.15
CA ASN A 140 6.11 14.14 1.34
C ASN A 140 6.29 14.92 2.66
N ASP A 141 7.40 14.69 3.38
CA ASP A 141 7.71 15.27 4.69
C ASP A 141 6.60 15.16 5.77
N TYR A 142 5.77 14.13 5.67
CA TYR A 142 4.73 13.85 6.64
C TYR A 142 5.23 12.93 7.76
N GLN A 143 5.57 13.52 8.91
CA GLN A 143 6.00 12.78 10.11
C GLN A 143 5.01 11.68 10.53
N TRP A 144 3.72 11.95 10.41
CA TRP A 144 2.67 10.98 10.79
C TRP A 144 2.66 9.74 9.88
N LEU A 145 3.01 9.87 8.58
CA LEU A 145 3.15 8.74 7.66
C LEU A 145 4.40 7.90 7.98
N ARG A 146 5.48 8.53 8.44
CA ARG A 146 6.66 7.82 8.93
C ARG A 146 6.33 6.96 10.15
N ILE A 147 5.52 7.49 11.08
CA ILE A 147 5.03 6.74 12.25
C ILE A 147 4.17 5.54 11.81
N VAL A 148 3.30 5.71 10.82
CA VAL A 148 2.50 4.60 10.25
C VAL A 148 3.42 3.50 9.69
N GLY A 149 4.46 3.85 8.95
CA GLY A 149 5.45 2.88 8.43
C GLY A 149 6.17 2.12 9.55
N ILE A 150 6.62 2.81 10.59
CA ILE A 150 7.25 2.17 11.78
C ILE A 150 6.25 1.25 12.49
N THR A 151 4.99 1.67 12.60
CA THR A 151 3.93 0.88 13.25
C THR A 151 3.65 -0.40 12.47
N TRP A 152 3.69 -0.34 11.14
CA TRP A 152 3.62 -1.51 10.27
C TRP A 152 4.74 -2.51 10.55
N TRP A 153 5.98 -2.05 10.73
CA TRP A 153 7.09 -2.94 11.07
C TRP A 153 6.95 -3.56 12.46
N VAL A 154 6.59 -2.77 13.47
CA VAL A 154 6.40 -3.28 14.84
C VAL A 154 5.28 -4.34 14.87
N THR A 155 4.14 -4.03 14.27
CA THR A 155 2.99 -4.96 14.24
C THR A 155 3.27 -6.19 13.38
N SER A 156 3.98 -6.05 12.27
CA SER A 156 4.44 -7.19 11.46
C SER A 156 5.39 -8.11 12.23
N ALA A 157 6.37 -7.55 12.95
CA ALA A 157 7.27 -8.33 13.81
C ALA A 157 6.49 -9.08 14.89
N MET A 158 5.51 -8.44 15.53
CA MET A 158 4.61 -9.10 16.48
C MET A 158 3.83 -10.25 15.84
N LEU A 159 3.26 -10.03 14.64
CA LEU A 159 2.52 -11.06 13.92
C LEU A 159 3.41 -12.26 13.55
N PHE A 160 4.67 -12.05 13.14
CA PHE A 160 5.61 -13.15 12.88
C PHE A 160 5.82 -14.06 14.09
N LEU A 161 5.94 -13.47 15.28
CA LEU A 161 6.08 -14.23 16.52
C LEU A 161 4.81 -15.03 16.82
N LEU A 162 3.64 -14.47 16.48
CA LEU A 162 2.35 -15.13 16.67
C LEU A 162 2.09 -16.26 15.67
N VAL A 163 2.69 -16.26 14.45
CA VAL A 163 2.50 -17.30 13.42
C VAL A 163 2.64 -18.72 13.95
N ARG A 164 3.60 -18.96 14.86
CA ARG A 164 3.87 -20.29 15.39
C ARG A 164 3.08 -20.64 16.66
N THR A 165 2.27 -19.72 17.16
CA THR A 165 1.48 -19.91 18.38
C THR A 165 0.09 -20.46 18.08
N PRO A 166 -0.53 -21.22 19.00
CA PRO A 166 -1.92 -21.70 18.85
C PRO A 166 -2.94 -20.56 18.68
N ILE A 167 -2.63 -19.39 19.24
CA ILE A 167 -3.46 -18.19 19.20
C ILE A 167 -3.36 -17.51 17.82
N GLY A 168 -2.22 -17.64 17.13
CA GLY A 168 -1.95 -16.96 15.87
C GLY A 168 -2.55 -17.62 14.63
N GLY A 169 -2.39 -18.94 14.45
CA GLY A 169 -2.86 -19.75 13.32
C GLY A 169 -3.64 -19.02 12.21
N ALA A 170 -4.95 -19.28 12.11
CA ALA A 170 -5.83 -18.59 11.15
C ALA A 170 -6.19 -17.16 11.60
N ASN A 171 -6.11 -16.86 12.90
CA ASN A 171 -6.49 -15.56 13.47
C ASN A 171 -5.59 -14.41 13.00
N ILE A 172 -4.37 -14.70 12.54
CA ILE A 172 -3.46 -13.71 11.92
C ILE A 172 -4.11 -13.00 10.74
N LEU A 173 -4.98 -13.68 9.99
CA LEU A 173 -5.72 -13.06 8.89
C LEU A 173 -6.64 -11.95 9.41
N LEU A 174 -7.29 -12.16 10.56
CA LEU A 174 -8.16 -11.16 11.19
C LEU A 174 -7.36 -10.05 11.86
N TYR A 175 -6.26 -10.36 12.55
CA TYR A 175 -5.38 -9.35 13.13
C TYR A 175 -4.84 -8.43 12.03
N PHE A 176 -4.41 -9.00 10.91
CA PHE A 176 -3.92 -8.26 9.76
C PHE A 176 -5.05 -7.44 9.08
N ALA A 177 -6.26 -7.98 8.99
CA ALA A 177 -7.43 -7.21 8.51
C ALA A 177 -7.73 -6.00 9.42
N GLY A 178 -7.62 -6.16 10.74
CA GLY A 178 -7.71 -5.04 11.69
C GLY A 178 -6.64 -3.99 11.45
N LEU A 179 -5.39 -4.41 11.28
CA LEU A 179 -4.27 -3.50 10.95
C LEU A 179 -4.50 -2.75 9.64
N MET A 180 -5.09 -3.38 8.62
CA MET A 180 -5.43 -2.71 7.36
C MET A 180 -6.40 -1.54 7.55
N ILE A 181 -7.35 -1.65 8.47
CA ILE A 181 -8.26 -0.55 8.78
C ILE A 181 -7.48 0.62 9.39
N PHE A 182 -6.67 0.34 10.42
CA PHE A 182 -5.98 1.39 11.19
C PHE A 182 -4.78 2.00 10.49
N LEU A 183 -3.99 1.20 9.76
CA LEU A 183 -2.70 1.59 9.21
C LEU A 183 -2.71 1.80 7.70
N GLN A 184 -3.80 1.48 7.01
CA GLN A 184 -3.92 1.72 5.57
C GLN A 184 -5.17 2.56 5.24
N ILE A 185 -6.36 2.20 5.75
CA ILE A 185 -7.59 2.97 5.45
C ILE A 185 -7.57 4.34 6.12
N LEU A 186 -7.31 4.43 7.43
CA LEU A 186 -7.30 5.72 8.13
C LEU A 186 -6.24 6.70 7.56
N PRO A 187 -4.97 6.30 7.34
CA PRO A 187 -4.00 7.10 6.61
C PRO A 187 -4.46 7.50 5.20
N GLY A 188 -5.09 6.57 4.48
CA GLY A 188 -5.64 6.82 3.14
C GLY A 188 -6.72 7.90 3.15
N ILE A 189 -7.66 7.86 4.10
CA ILE A 189 -8.71 8.89 4.25
C ILE A 189 -8.07 10.24 4.54
N LYS A 190 -7.12 10.29 5.48
CA LYS A 190 -6.42 11.54 5.82
C LYS A 190 -5.68 12.13 4.62
N LEU A 191 -5.00 11.30 3.83
CA LEU A 191 -4.33 11.72 2.58
C LEU A 191 -5.34 12.25 1.55
N GLU A 192 -6.49 11.61 1.41
CA GLU A 192 -7.53 12.05 0.49
C GLU A 192 -8.15 13.39 0.91
N MET A 193 -8.36 13.61 2.21
CA MET A 193 -8.83 14.90 2.73
C MET A 193 -7.84 16.01 2.41
N LEU A 194 -6.55 15.79 2.69
CA LEU A 194 -5.50 16.76 2.39
C LEU A 194 -5.41 17.06 0.89
N TRP A 195 -5.53 16.04 0.04
CA TRP A 195 -5.53 16.23 -1.42
C TRP A 195 -6.74 17.06 -1.87
N ARG A 196 -7.95 16.75 -1.38
CA ARG A 196 -9.17 17.49 -1.75
C ARG A 196 -9.14 18.95 -1.30
N ASP A 197 -8.57 19.24 -0.13
CA ASP A 197 -8.44 20.61 0.36
C ASP A 197 -7.48 21.42 -0.51
N ALA A 198 -6.32 20.85 -0.86
CA ALA A 198 -5.37 21.49 -1.78
C ALA A 198 -5.94 21.71 -3.20
N SER A 199 -6.71 20.75 -3.73
CA SER A 199 -7.39 20.90 -5.03
C SER A 199 -8.50 21.96 -5.02
N ARG A 200 -9.09 22.28 -3.86
CA ARG A 200 -10.07 23.38 -3.75
C ARG A 200 -9.39 24.74 -3.77
N GLU A 201 -8.27 24.88 -3.07
CA GLU A 201 -7.51 26.14 -3.02
C GLU A 201 -6.90 26.53 -4.38
N SER A 202 -6.53 25.56 -5.23
CA SER A 202 -6.00 25.85 -6.56
C SER A 202 -7.06 26.29 -7.58
N ASN A 203 -8.34 26.09 -7.28
CA ASN A 203 -9.48 26.42 -8.15
C ASN A 203 -10.18 27.74 -7.74
N LEU A 204 -9.70 28.42 -6.70
CA LEU A 204 -10.10 29.77 -6.27
C LEU A 204 -9.07 30.80 -6.73
#